data_AF-A0A9P9L6H4-F1
#
_entry.id   AF-A0A9P9L6H4-F1
#
_cell.length_a   1.000
_cell.length_b   1.000
_cell.length_c   1.000
_cell.angle_alpha   90.00
_cell.angle_beta   90.00
_cell.angle_gamma   90.00
#
_symmetry.space_group_name_H-M   'P 1'
#
loop_
_entity.id
_entity.type
_entity.pdbx_description
1 polymer ?
#
loop_
_entity_poly.entity_id
_entity_poly.type
_entity_poly.pdbx_seq_one_letter_code
_entity_poly.pdbx_strand_id
1 'polypeptide(L)'
;MALDDLAPELLLLILCQIDTPKDLHSFISASPPCYRLFEGSQEHVISCVLRNAFTIENIHHAVGALSLPAAHKIPHPSNAEITSALDRYFDGGTLGLPEDKASLVALCRLYHRVNQYTDDYFQHSLYILGYVPSCSADFYPSIRERTRFYRGFLRLELFCRAFYDRAYPDEPEPGNSKQIQFDDFVSRLEPWEVEEISCALCYLVFVVEGVVDAVEDSLYQALLTNTATHIMPPGEVPPKELTNTDIPDGGYLIRCDSLDREGLELFSERGKYLAPERIISLAALGLGFVHHLVKSDNDKRYLIVQRKARRGLFLPDTLDAAPSTDSEIKTPDKFNNIGVDRPNLGWFWFKAREQHIYSGWHPTYDNWRLRERAFVFWDPRRIRNLKGLYAQFPNARKGRVDGVYARWSRESLEERVSDMWIPKIVVNEILHGSGELPPDGEDY
;
A
#
# COMPACT_ATOMS: atom_id res chain seq x y z
N MET A 1 -14.07 -37.18 26.97
CA MET A 1 -15.13 -36.41 26.31
C MET A 1 -14.45 -35.66 25.20
N ALA A 2 -14.72 -36.03 23.95
CA ALA A 2 -14.19 -35.32 22.80
C ALA A 2 -14.92 -33.98 22.64
N LEU A 3 -14.29 -33.00 22.00
CA LEU A 3 -14.92 -31.72 21.70
C LEU A 3 -16.25 -31.91 20.93
N ASP A 4 -16.27 -32.85 20.00
CA ASP A 4 -17.41 -33.17 19.16
C ASP A 4 -18.60 -33.79 19.93
N ASP A 5 -18.41 -34.20 21.19
CA ASP A 5 -19.46 -34.75 22.05
C ASP A 5 -20.24 -33.64 22.81
N LEU A 6 -19.83 -32.37 22.67
CA LEU A 6 -20.49 -31.25 23.32
C LEU A 6 -21.83 -30.92 22.66
N ALA A 7 -22.74 -30.33 23.44
CA ALA A 7 -24.00 -29.82 22.94
C ALA A 7 -23.77 -28.73 21.85
N PRO A 8 -24.61 -28.68 20.79
CA PRO A 8 -24.49 -27.69 19.72
C PRO A 8 -24.35 -26.24 20.19
N GLU A 9 -25.06 -25.88 21.26
CA GLU A 9 -25.04 -24.55 21.85
C GLU A 9 -23.68 -24.23 22.48
N LEU A 10 -23.03 -25.21 23.10
CA LEU A 10 -21.67 -25.05 23.65
C LEU A 10 -20.63 -24.94 22.52
N LEU A 11 -20.78 -25.73 21.46
CA LEU A 11 -19.92 -25.63 20.28
C LEU A 11 -20.07 -24.27 19.59
N LEU A 12 -21.29 -23.74 19.48
CA LEU A 12 -21.53 -22.41 18.93
C LEU A 12 -20.89 -21.31 19.79
N LEU A 13 -21.00 -21.41 21.12
CA LEU A 13 -20.32 -20.48 22.03
C LEU A 13 -18.79 -20.54 21.86
N ILE A 14 -18.22 -21.73 21.70
CA ILE A 14 -16.78 -21.90 21.43
C ILE A 14 -16.39 -21.20 20.12
N LEU A 15 -17.17 -21.41 19.05
CA LEU A 15 -16.94 -20.75 17.75
C LEU A 15 -16.97 -19.22 17.88
N CYS A 16 -17.89 -18.67 18.67
CA CYS A 16 -18.01 -17.22 18.91
C CYS A 16 -16.88 -16.64 19.79
N GLN A 17 -16.11 -17.47 20.49
CA GLN A 17 -14.96 -17.04 21.30
C GLN A 17 -13.62 -17.15 20.57
N ILE A 18 -13.62 -17.55 19.30
CA ILE A 18 -12.38 -17.60 18.51
C ILE A 18 -11.86 -16.18 18.25
N ASP A 19 -10.55 -15.99 18.44
CA ASP A 19 -9.92 -14.66 18.40
C ASP A 19 -9.74 -14.11 16.99
N THR A 20 -9.53 -14.95 15.97
CA THR A 20 -9.22 -14.48 14.61
C THR A 20 -9.95 -15.25 13.51
N PRO A 21 -10.24 -14.62 12.35
CA PRO A 21 -10.82 -15.31 11.20
C PRO A 21 -9.98 -16.49 10.69
N LYS A 22 -8.65 -16.42 10.84
CA LYS A 22 -7.73 -17.49 10.45
C LYS A 22 -7.87 -18.72 11.35
N ASP A 23 -7.99 -18.50 12.66
CA ASP A 23 -8.18 -19.57 13.63
C ASP A 23 -9.56 -20.18 13.47
N LEU A 24 -10.58 -19.38 13.17
CA LEU A 24 -11.92 -19.86 12.85
C LEU A 24 -11.88 -20.82 11.65
N HIS A 25 -11.25 -20.39 10.55
CA HIS A 25 -11.10 -21.23 9.36
C HIS A 25 -10.38 -22.55 9.69
N SER A 26 -9.29 -22.49 10.44
CA SER A 26 -8.51 -23.67 10.84
C SER A 26 -9.34 -24.63 11.71
N PHE A 27 -10.11 -24.08 12.65
CA PHE A 27 -10.94 -24.83 13.57
C PHE A 27 -12.11 -25.54 12.86
N ILE A 28 -12.86 -24.84 12.02
CA ILE A 28 -13.96 -25.45 11.25
C ILE A 28 -13.46 -26.44 10.21
N SER A 29 -12.25 -26.25 9.67
CA SER A 29 -11.64 -27.22 8.75
C SER A 29 -11.25 -28.53 9.45
N ALA A 30 -10.97 -28.47 10.76
CA ALA A 30 -10.54 -29.62 11.55
C ALA A 30 -11.69 -30.43 12.16
N SER A 31 -12.89 -29.84 12.33
CA SER A 31 -14.05 -30.50 12.96
C SER A 31 -15.31 -30.37 12.09
N PRO A 32 -15.77 -31.48 11.45
CA PRO A 32 -17.01 -31.48 10.67
C PRO A 32 -18.28 -31.08 11.47
N PRO A 33 -18.45 -31.47 12.75
CA PRO A 33 -19.53 -30.93 13.59
C PRO A 33 -19.50 -29.41 13.71
N CYS A 34 -18.34 -28.82 13.99
CA CYS A 34 -18.17 -27.37 14.06
C CYS A 34 -18.45 -26.69 12.71
N TYR A 35 -18.02 -27.30 11.60
CA TYR A 35 -18.33 -26.78 10.26
C TYR A 35 -19.83 -26.72 9.99
N ARG A 36 -20.60 -27.77 10.32
CA ARG A 36 -22.06 -27.78 10.13
C ARG A 36 -22.77 -26.71 10.98
N LEU A 37 -22.31 -26.51 12.22
CA LEU A 37 -22.85 -25.44 13.08
C LEU A 37 -22.49 -24.06 12.55
N PHE A 38 -21.26 -23.88 12.10
CA PHE A 38 -20.83 -22.66 11.43
C PHE A 38 -21.70 -22.39 10.19
N GLU A 39 -21.94 -23.38 9.34
CA GLU A 39 -22.75 -23.24 8.13
C GLU A 39 -24.17 -22.73 8.42
N GLY A 40 -24.78 -23.15 9.52
CA GLY A 40 -26.10 -22.68 9.95
C GLY A 40 -26.12 -21.33 10.69
N SER A 41 -24.97 -20.72 10.99
CA SER A 41 -24.87 -19.50 11.81
C SER A 41 -23.69 -18.60 11.41
N GLN A 42 -23.35 -18.57 10.12
CA GLN A 42 -22.12 -17.96 9.61
C GLN A 42 -21.99 -16.48 9.99
N GLU A 43 -23.02 -15.68 9.73
CA GLU A 43 -23.00 -14.24 9.98
C GLU A 43 -22.80 -13.92 11.46
N HIS A 44 -23.49 -14.66 12.34
CA HIS A 44 -23.35 -14.51 13.79
C HIS A 44 -21.94 -14.85 14.26
N VAL A 45 -21.41 -16.02 13.87
CA VAL A 45 -20.09 -16.47 14.26
C VAL A 45 -19.01 -15.53 13.72
N ILE A 46 -19.08 -15.15 12.44
CA ILE A 46 -18.12 -14.22 11.81
C ILE A 46 -18.16 -12.86 12.51
N SER A 47 -19.36 -12.33 12.81
CA SER A 47 -19.51 -11.06 13.54
C SER A 47 -18.85 -11.13 14.92
N CYS A 48 -19.06 -12.20 15.69
CA CYS A 48 -18.40 -12.41 16.98
C CYS A 48 -16.88 -12.49 16.83
N VAL A 49 -16.37 -13.28 15.89
CA VAL A 49 -14.93 -13.41 15.65
C VAL A 49 -14.29 -12.08 15.23
N LEU A 50 -14.96 -11.28 14.39
CA LEU A 50 -14.48 -9.94 14.02
C LEU A 50 -14.44 -8.97 15.21
N ARG A 51 -15.40 -9.06 16.14
CA ARG A 51 -15.37 -8.28 17.39
C ARG A 51 -14.21 -8.68 18.30
N ASN A 52 -13.84 -9.96 18.32
CA ASN A 52 -12.68 -10.43 19.09
C ASN A 52 -11.37 -10.02 18.42
N ALA A 53 -11.33 -10.07 17.08
CA ALA A 53 -10.13 -9.83 16.29
C ALA A 53 -9.68 -8.36 16.24
N PHE A 54 -10.64 -7.43 16.13
CA PHE A 54 -10.35 -6.00 16.14
C PHE A 54 -10.38 -5.46 17.57
N THR A 55 -9.43 -4.58 17.90
CA THR A 55 -9.59 -3.75 19.09
C THR A 55 -10.77 -2.80 18.87
N ILE A 56 -11.40 -2.36 19.96
CA ILE A 56 -12.58 -1.49 19.91
C ILE A 56 -12.29 -0.18 19.15
N GLU A 57 -11.05 0.28 19.19
CA GLU A 57 -10.60 1.48 18.48
C GLU A 57 -10.49 1.26 16.96
N ASN A 58 -10.16 0.04 16.51
CA ASN A 58 -9.87 -0.24 15.10
C ASN A 58 -11.08 -0.72 14.32
N ILE A 59 -12.08 -1.32 14.98
CA ILE A 59 -13.29 -1.77 14.30
C ILE A 59 -14.03 -0.62 13.61
N HIS A 60 -14.04 0.57 14.23
CA HIS A 60 -14.62 1.79 13.66
C HIS A 60 -13.97 2.16 12.32
N HIS A 61 -12.63 2.14 12.25
CA HIS A 61 -11.90 2.45 11.03
C HIS A 61 -12.11 1.40 9.95
N ALA A 62 -12.18 0.11 10.31
CA ALA A 62 -12.44 -0.97 9.36
C ALA A 62 -13.85 -0.90 8.75
N VAL A 63 -14.87 -0.67 9.58
CA VAL A 63 -16.25 -0.47 9.10
C VAL A 63 -16.36 0.82 8.28
N GLY A 64 -15.73 1.90 8.73
CA GLY A 64 -15.66 3.15 7.98
C GLY A 64 -15.09 2.94 6.58
N ALA A 65 -13.96 2.23 6.46
CA ALA A 65 -13.36 1.93 5.16
C ALA A 65 -14.30 1.13 4.26
N LEU A 66 -15.03 0.15 4.79
CA LEU A 66 -15.99 -0.63 4.00
C LEU A 66 -17.29 0.10 3.66
N SER A 67 -17.62 1.18 4.36
CA SER A 67 -18.79 2.00 4.01
C SER A 67 -18.64 2.72 2.66
N LEU A 68 -17.41 2.80 2.15
CA LEU A 68 -17.08 3.27 0.80
C LEU A 68 -16.70 2.07 -0.08
N PRO A 69 -17.10 2.06 -1.38
CA PRO A 69 -16.65 1.03 -2.31
C PRO A 69 -15.14 1.12 -2.53
N ALA A 70 -14.54 0.04 -3.01
CA ALA A 70 -13.13 0.04 -3.35
C ALA A 70 -12.85 1.06 -4.47
N ALA A 71 -11.70 1.74 -4.41
CA ALA A 71 -11.37 2.86 -5.30
C ALA A 71 -11.45 2.50 -6.80
N HIS A 72 -11.11 1.25 -7.14
CA HIS A 72 -11.09 0.76 -8.52
C HIS A 72 -12.47 0.29 -9.04
N LYS A 73 -13.54 0.32 -8.24
CA LYS A 73 -14.86 -0.18 -8.65
C LYS A 73 -15.70 0.88 -9.38
N ILE A 74 -16.43 0.42 -10.40
CA ILE A 74 -17.37 1.21 -11.22
C ILE A 74 -18.81 0.71 -10.93
N PRO A 75 -19.82 1.60 -10.78
CA PRO A 75 -19.73 3.06 -10.81
C PRO A 75 -19.07 3.64 -9.55
N HIS A 76 -18.33 4.74 -9.72
CA HIS A 76 -17.78 5.48 -8.59
C HIS A 76 -18.92 6.17 -7.82
N PRO A 77 -18.85 6.27 -6.48
CA PRO A 77 -19.81 7.08 -5.73
C PRO A 77 -19.76 8.54 -6.20
N SER A 78 -20.83 9.28 -5.99
CA SER A 78 -20.81 10.74 -6.10
C SER A 78 -19.95 11.36 -5.00
N ASN A 79 -19.56 12.63 -5.15
CA ASN A 79 -18.85 13.36 -4.09
C ASN A 79 -19.73 13.56 -2.85
N ALA A 80 -21.05 13.77 -3.04
CA ALA A 80 -22.00 13.89 -1.93
C ALA A 80 -22.10 12.60 -1.10
N GLU A 81 -22.04 11.42 -1.73
CA GLU A 81 -22.02 10.14 -1.02
C GLU A 81 -20.74 9.95 -0.21
N ILE A 82 -19.59 10.38 -0.75
CA ILE A 82 -18.33 10.40 0.03
C ILE A 82 -18.47 11.30 1.22
N THR A 83 -18.80 12.57 1.01
CA THR A 83 -18.84 13.55 2.10
C THR A 83 -19.79 13.06 3.19
N SER A 84 -20.95 12.52 2.82
CA SER A 84 -21.89 11.91 3.78
C SER A 84 -21.31 10.70 4.54
N ALA A 85 -20.55 9.84 3.86
CA ALA A 85 -19.90 8.70 4.51
C ALA A 85 -18.76 9.14 5.45
N LEU A 86 -17.97 10.12 5.03
CA LEU A 86 -16.91 10.71 5.85
C LEU A 86 -17.49 11.44 7.07
N ASP A 87 -18.56 12.20 6.89
CA ASP A 87 -19.28 12.85 8.00
C ASP A 87 -19.72 11.82 9.04
N ARG A 88 -20.40 10.75 8.61
CA ARG A 88 -20.78 9.66 9.52
C ARG A 88 -19.59 9.03 10.24
N TYR A 89 -18.45 8.88 9.56
CA TYR A 89 -17.23 8.32 10.14
C TYR A 89 -16.59 9.24 11.19
N PHE A 90 -16.60 10.56 10.96
CA PHE A 90 -15.97 11.55 11.83
C PHE A 90 -16.90 12.13 12.91
N ASP A 91 -18.22 12.01 12.79
CA ASP A 91 -19.22 12.52 13.75
C ASP A 91 -19.17 11.84 15.14
N GLY A 92 -18.26 10.86 15.33
CA GLY A 92 -18.01 10.23 16.63
C GLY A 92 -19.03 9.17 17.04
N GLY A 93 -20.02 8.87 16.19
CA GLY A 93 -20.93 7.74 16.38
C GLY A 93 -20.21 6.41 16.19
N THR A 94 -20.60 5.40 16.97
CA THR A 94 -20.11 4.03 16.79
C THR A 94 -20.66 3.45 15.50
N LEU A 95 -19.78 3.10 14.55
CA LEU A 95 -20.15 2.32 13.38
C LEU A 95 -20.34 0.85 13.77
N GLY A 96 -21.57 0.35 13.65
CA GLY A 96 -21.89 -1.06 13.90
C GLY A 96 -21.32 -1.98 12.83
N LEU A 97 -21.01 -3.22 13.21
CA LEU A 97 -20.66 -4.25 12.23
C LEU A 97 -21.83 -4.47 11.25
N PRO A 98 -21.54 -4.73 9.97
CA PRO A 98 -22.56 -5.11 9.00
C PRO A 98 -23.22 -6.43 9.40
N GLU A 99 -24.48 -6.59 9.02
CA GLU A 99 -25.25 -7.82 9.25
C GLU A 99 -25.17 -8.78 8.05
N ASP A 100 -24.83 -8.27 6.86
CA ASP A 100 -24.76 -9.07 5.66
C ASP A 100 -23.43 -9.84 5.54
N LYS A 101 -23.53 -11.06 5.02
CA LYS A 101 -22.40 -11.97 4.86
C LYS A 101 -21.30 -11.41 3.96
N ALA A 102 -21.64 -10.69 2.90
CA ALA A 102 -20.65 -10.20 1.94
C ALA A 102 -19.73 -9.16 2.58
N SER A 103 -20.29 -8.20 3.32
CA SER A 103 -19.55 -7.19 4.07
C SER A 103 -18.74 -7.80 5.22
N LEU A 104 -19.30 -8.79 5.93
CA LEU A 104 -18.56 -9.53 6.97
C LEU A 104 -17.34 -10.26 6.39
N VAL A 105 -17.49 -10.93 5.25
CA VAL A 105 -16.37 -11.57 4.54
C VAL A 105 -15.35 -10.54 4.07
N ALA A 106 -15.80 -9.39 3.56
CA ALA A 106 -14.92 -8.29 3.18
C ALA A 106 -14.11 -7.76 4.38
N LEU A 107 -14.71 -7.68 5.58
CA LEU A 107 -14.00 -7.32 6.81
C LEU A 107 -12.95 -8.38 7.18
N CYS A 108 -13.26 -9.67 7.06
CA CYS A 108 -12.27 -10.72 7.29
C CYS A 108 -11.07 -10.60 6.33
N ARG A 109 -11.32 -10.31 5.05
CA ARG A 109 -10.25 -10.08 4.06
C ARG A 109 -9.42 -8.85 4.41
N LEU A 110 -10.06 -7.74 4.75
CA LEU A 110 -9.39 -6.51 5.16
C LEU A 110 -8.54 -6.74 6.42
N TYR A 111 -9.09 -7.41 7.44
CA TYR A 111 -8.37 -7.79 8.65
C TYR A 111 -7.11 -8.59 8.32
N HIS A 112 -7.23 -9.60 7.46
CA HIS A 112 -6.09 -10.44 7.09
C HIS A 112 -4.98 -9.65 6.38
N ARG A 113 -5.35 -8.76 5.45
CA ARG A 113 -4.41 -7.88 4.73
C ARG A 113 -3.71 -6.93 5.70
N VAL A 114 -4.46 -6.23 6.56
CA VAL A 114 -3.90 -5.31 7.55
C VAL A 114 -2.99 -6.04 8.54
N ASN A 115 -3.36 -7.26 8.96
CA ASN A 115 -2.52 -8.09 9.81
C ASN A 115 -1.18 -8.39 9.15
N GLN A 116 -1.20 -8.86 7.89
CA GLN A 116 0.01 -9.15 7.12
C GLN A 116 0.90 -7.92 6.98
N TYR A 117 0.35 -6.80 6.49
CA TYR A 117 1.15 -5.59 6.31
C TYR A 117 1.65 -4.98 7.61
N THR A 118 0.91 -5.13 8.71
CA THR A 118 1.39 -4.73 10.04
C THR A 118 2.61 -5.54 10.45
N ASP A 119 2.51 -6.87 10.34
CA ASP A 119 3.60 -7.77 10.72
C ASP A 119 4.83 -7.54 9.81
N ASP A 120 4.63 -7.44 8.49
CA ASP A 120 5.71 -7.21 7.53
C ASP A 120 6.37 -5.83 7.71
N TYR A 121 5.58 -4.76 7.91
CA TYR A 121 6.14 -3.42 8.13
C TYR A 121 6.90 -3.34 9.45
N PHE A 122 6.36 -3.94 10.52
CA PHE A 122 7.05 -4.01 11.79
C PHE A 122 8.42 -4.70 11.64
N GLN A 123 8.48 -5.85 10.97
CA GLN A 123 9.73 -6.57 10.73
C GLN A 123 10.69 -5.79 9.82
N HIS A 124 10.18 -5.19 8.75
CA HIS A 124 10.96 -4.34 7.85
C HIS A 124 11.62 -3.17 8.60
N SER A 125 10.86 -2.46 9.42
CA SER A 125 11.39 -1.36 10.21
C SER A 125 12.44 -1.84 11.22
N LEU A 126 12.24 -2.99 11.88
CA LEU A 126 13.26 -3.57 12.76
C LEU A 126 14.55 -3.92 12.00
N TYR A 127 14.43 -4.52 10.82
CA TYR A 127 15.56 -4.86 9.96
C TYR A 127 16.38 -3.61 9.58
N ILE A 128 15.72 -2.54 9.12
CA ILE A 128 16.38 -1.27 8.78
C ILE A 128 17.11 -0.65 9.97
N LEU A 129 16.57 -0.85 11.17
CA LEU A 129 17.18 -0.38 12.40
C LEU A 129 18.40 -1.23 12.84
N GLY A 130 18.73 -2.27 12.07
CA GLY A 130 19.87 -3.15 12.30
C GLY A 130 19.57 -4.29 13.27
N TYR A 131 18.29 -4.60 13.52
CA TYR A 131 17.90 -5.71 14.37
C TYR A 131 17.75 -6.99 13.55
N VAL A 132 18.46 -8.03 13.97
CA VAL A 132 18.31 -9.39 13.43
C VAL A 132 17.29 -10.13 14.28
N PRO A 133 16.27 -10.78 13.67
CA PRO A 133 15.26 -11.52 14.42
C PRO A 133 15.90 -12.50 15.41
N SER A 134 15.55 -12.35 16.69
CA SER A 134 15.82 -13.36 17.72
C SER A 134 14.51 -13.73 18.39
N CYS A 135 14.43 -14.89 19.06
CA CYS A 135 13.20 -15.35 19.73
C CYS A 135 12.80 -14.52 20.97
N SER A 136 13.26 -13.27 21.13
CA SER A 136 12.90 -12.43 22.28
C SER A 136 11.54 -11.76 22.07
N ALA A 137 10.82 -11.52 23.17
CA ALA A 137 9.54 -10.80 23.17
C ALA A 137 9.64 -9.37 22.60
N ASP A 138 10.84 -8.79 22.51
CA ASP A 138 11.05 -7.48 21.93
C ASP A 138 10.87 -7.47 20.40
N PHE A 139 10.81 -8.63 19.74
CA PHE A 139 10.61 -8.77 18.28
C PHE A 139 9.13 -8.90 17.87
N TYR A 140 8.22 -8.66 18.80
CA TYR A 140 6.79 -8.55 18.52
C TYR A 140 6.29 -7.15 18.87
N PRO A 141 5.32 -6.61 18.12
CA PRO A 141 4.69 -5.35 18.48
C PRO A 141 3.94 -5.52 19.80
N SER A 142 4.04 -4.52 20.67
CA SER A 142 3.12 -4.43 21.80
C SER A 142 1.68 -4.29 21.29
N ILE A 143 0.69 -4.56 22.14
CA ILE A 143 -0.73 -4.33 21.79
C ILE A 143 -0.95 -2.89 21.32
N ARG A 144 -0.30 -1.90 21.96
CA ARG A 144 -0.42 -0.49 21.57
C ARG A 144 0.20 -0.22 20.22
N GLU A 145 1.41 -0.72 19.97
CA GLU A 145 2.09 -0.58 18.68
C GLU A 145 1.23 -1.19 17.58
N ARG A 146 0.75 -2.42 17.78
CA ARG A 146 -0.13 -3.14 16.84
C ARG A 146 -1.41 -2.35 16.56
N THR A 147 -2.07 -1.83 17.59
CA THR A 147 -3.27 -0.99 17.43
C THR A 147 -3.00 0.24 16.55
N ARG A 148 -1.85 0.91 16.72
CA ARG A 148 -1.50 2.08 15.90
C ARG A 148 -1.18 1.72 14.45
N PHE A 149 -0.43 0.64 14.21
CA PHE A 149 -0.18 0.15 12.84
C PHE A 149 -1.50 -0.16 12.13
N TYR A 150 -2.40 -0.89 12.78
CA TYR A 150 -3.72 -1.19 12.25
C TYR A 150 -4.49 0.08 11.92
N ARG A 151 -4.55 1.04 12.84
CA ARG A 151 -5.22 2.32 12.60
C ARG A 151 -4.66 3.07 11.41
N GLY A 152 -3.33 3.13 11.26
CA GLY A 152 -2.67 3.76 10.12
C GLY A 152 -3.07 3.13 8.80
N PHE A 153 -3.03 1.80 8.69
CA PHE A 153 -3.45 1.09 7.48
C PHE A 153 -4.95 1.19 7.20
N LEU A 154 -5.81 1.13 8.22
CA LEU A 154 -7.27 1.22 8.05
C LEU A 154 -7.70 2.62 7.62
N ARG A 155 -7.08 3.67 8.19
CA ARG A 155 -7.33 5.05 7.75
C ARG A 155 -6.77 5.34 6.36
N LEU A 156 -5.62 4.73 6.02
CA LEU A 156 -5.11 4.76 4.65
C LEU A 156 -6.11 4.12 3.68
N GLU A 157 -6.62 2.93 3.97
CA GLU A 157 -7.63 2.26 3.14
C GLU A 157 -8.89 3.11 2.98
N LEU A 158 -9.36 3.74 4.07
CA LEU A 158 -10.48 4.68 4.02
C LEU A 158 -10.18 5.86 3.08
N PHE A 159 -8.98 6.45 3.18
CA PHE A 159 -8.55 7.56 2.31
C PHE A 159 -8.43 7.13 0.84
N CYS A 160 -7.85 5.95 0.56
CA CYS A 160 -7.79 5.36 -0.78
C CYS A 160 -9.19 5.26 -1.40
N ARG A 161 -10.15 4.72 -0.65
CA ARG A 161 -11.53 4.51 -1.14
C ARG A 161 -12.31 5.80 -1.35
N ALA A 162 -12.02 6.83 -0.57
CA ALA A 162 -12.61 8.13 -0.77
C ALA A 162 -12.03 8.82 -2.01
N PHE A 163 -10.71 8.92 -2.13
CA PHE A 163 -10.13 9.93 -3.02
C PHE A 163 -9.33 9.40 -4.21
N TYR A 164 -8.98 8.11 -4.24
CA TYR A 164 -8.17 7.60 -5.33
C TYR A 164 -8.98 7.46 -6.63
N ASP A 165 -8.44 8.07 -7.70
CA ASP A 165 -8.78 7.92 -9.12
C ASP A 165 -10.24 8.16 -9.51
N ARG A 166 -10.75 9.35 -9.15
CA ARG A 166 -11.97 9.96 -9.73
C ARG A 166 -11.69 10.99 -10.82
N ALA A 167 -10.44 11.14 -11.23
CA ALA A 167 -10.05 12.07 -12.27
C ALA A 167 -9.43 11.27 -13.41
N TYR A 168 -10.21 11.04 -14.46
CA TYR A 168 -9.58 10.84 -15.76
C TYR A 168 -8.65 12.05 -16.01
N PRO A 169 -7.43 11.85 -16.53
CA PRO A 169 -6.52 12.96 -16.82
C PRO A 169 -7.14 14.05 -17.70
N ASP A 170 -8.16 13.70 -18.49
CA ASP A 170 -8.78 14.59 -19.46
C ASP A 170 -9.98 15.38 -18.91
N GLU A 171 -10.61 14.93 -17.82
CA GLU A 171 -11.71 15.63 -17.14
C GLU A 171 -11.66 15.33 -15.64
N PRO A 172 -10.89 16.11 -14.84
CA PRO A 172 -11.01 16.02 -13.39
C PRO A 172 -12.44 16.38 -13.02
N GLU A 173 -13.20 15.43 -12.47
CA GLU A 173 -14.47 15.79 -11.85
C GLU A 173 -14.19 16.91 -10.84
N PRO A 174 -14.95 18.02 -10.86
CA PRO A 174 -14.66 19.21 -10.06
C PRO A 174 -14.65 18.96 -8.53
N GLY A 175 -14.96 17.74 -8.06
CA GLY A 175 -14.99 17.36 -6.65
C GLY A 175 -13.81 16.55 -6.12
N ASN A 176 -12.74 16.27 -6.88
CA ASN A 176 -11.56 15.55 -6.36
C ASN A 176 -10.27 16.40 -6.41
N SER A 177 -10.35 17.66 -5.97
CA SER A 177 -9.17 18.54 -5.87
C SER A 177 -8.39 18.29 -4.57
N LYS A 178 -7.10 18.64 -4.55
CA LYS A 178 -6.26 18.52 -3.35
C LYS A 178 -6.81 19.29 -2.15
N GLN A 179 -7.51 20.40 -2.41
CA GLN A 179 -8.16 21.18 -1.36
C GLN A 179 -9.35 20.43 -0.76
N ILE A 180 -10.16 19.77 -1.58
CA ILE A 180 -11.31 18.99 -1.10
C ILE A 180 -10.82 17.77 -0.31
N GLN A 181 -9.80 17.05 -0.80
CA GLN A 181 -9.20 15.94 -0.04
C GLN A 181 -8.67 16.41 1.32
N PHE A 182 -8.13 17.63 1.37
CA PHE A 182 -7.64 18.22 2.61
C PHE A 182 -8.81 18.58 3.54
N ASP A 183 -9.78 19.34 3.06
CA ASP A 183 -10.92 19.84 3.84
C ASP A 183 -11.79 18.70 4.37
N ASP A 184 -12.15 17.73 3.51
CA ASP A 184 -13.08 16.65 3.85
C ASP A 184 -12.46 15.55 4.74
N PHE A 185 -11.13 15.45 4.79
CA PHE A 185 -10.45 14.36 5.48
C PHE A 185 -9.23 14.77 6.31
N VAL A 186 -8.18 15.33 5.69
CA VAL A 186 -6.90 15.58 6.38
C VAL A 186 -7.07 16.59 7.51
N SER A 187 -7.85 17.65 7.28
CA SER A 187 -8.11 18.72 8.26
C SER A 187 -8.90 18.24 9.49
N ARG A 188 -9.59 17.09 9.39
CA ARG A 188 -10.41 16.48 10.44
C ARG A 188 -9.62 15.50 11.32
N LEU A 189 -8.33 15.31 11.02
CA LEU A 189 -7.42 14.44 11.76
C LEU A 189 -6.39 15.27 12.51
N GLU A 190 -5.93 14.73 13.63
CA GLU A 190 -4.77 15.28 14.30
C GLU A 190 -3.50 15.05 13.46
N PRO A 191 -2.50 15.95 13.50
CA PRO A 191 -1.36 15.85 12.59
C PRO A 191 -0.52 14.57 12.76
N TRP A 192 -0.48 14.02 13.97
CA TRP A 192 0.19 12.75 14.24
C TRP A 192 -0.56 11.55 13.65
N GLU A 193 -1.88 11.65 13.50
CA GLU A 193 -2.72 10.63 12.85
C GLU A 193 -2.47 10.61 11.34
N VAL A 194 -2.30 11.80 10.74
CA VAL A 194 -1.91 11.94 9.33
C VAL A 194 -0.51 11.39 9.09
N GLU A 195 0.40 11.50 10.06
CA GLU A 195 1.71 10.87 9.96
C GLU A 195 1.65 9.34 10.10
N GLU A 196 0.73 8.77 10.89
CA GLU A 196 0.47 7.32 10.90
C GLU A 196 0.03 6.84 9.50
N ILE A 197 -0.89 7.56 8.84
CA ILE A 197 -1.31 7.27 7.46
C ILE A 197 -0.13 7.40 6.49
N SER A 198 0.66 8.47 6.62
CA SER A 198 1.83 8.71 5.78
C SER A 198 2.90 7.62 5.93
N CYS A 199 3.10 7.09 7.14
CA CYS A 199 4.00 5.97 7.37
C CYS A 199 3.47 4.68 6.72
N ALA A 200 2.17 4.40 6.82
CA ALA A 200 1.56 3.25 6.16
C ALA A 200 1.67 3.34 4.64
N LEU A 201 1.41 4.51 4.06
CA LEU A 201 1.54 4.73 2.61
C LEU A 201 2.99 4.61 2.15
N CYS A 202 3.94 5.20 2.88
CA CYS A 202 5.37 5.08 2.60
C CYS A 202 5.81 3.61 2.53
N TYR A 203 5.30 2.76 3.42
CA TYR A 203 5.57 1.33 3.39
C TYR A 203 4.95 0.62 2.19
N LEU A 204 3.67 0.91 1.86
CA LEU A 204 3.05 0.33 0.65
C LEU A 204 3.78 0.75 -0.62
N VAL A 205 4.27 1.99 -0.68
CA VAL A 205 5.07 2.48 -1.80
C VAL A 205 6.37 1.68 -1.95
N PHE A 206 7.05 1.35 -0.85
CA PHE A 206 8.20 0.45 -0.87
C PHE A 206 7.85 -0.97 -1.37
N VAL A 207 6.71 -1.51 -0.94
CA VAL A 207 6.23 -2.83 -1.41
C VAL A 207 5.96 -2.82 -2.92
N VAL A 208 5.27 -1.78 -3.41
CA VAL A 208 4.97 -1.63 -4.84
C VAL A 208 6.24 -1.38 -5.65
N GLU A 209 7.18 -0.57 -5.15
CA GLU A 209 8.48 -0.36 -5.76
C GLU A 209 9.20 -1.69 -6.01
N GLY A 210 9.25 -2.57 -5.00
CA GLY A 210 9.87 -3.88 -5.15
C GLY A 210 9.21 -4.76 -6.23
N VAL A 211 7.89 -4.63 -6.42
CA VAL A 211 7.20 -5.31 -7.52
C VAL A 211 7.58 -4.71 -8.87
N VAL A 212 7.63 -3.37 -8.98
CA VAL A 212 8.00 -2.68 -10.21
C VAL A 212 9.46 -2.98 -10.59
N ASP A 213 10.38 -2.96 -9.64
CA ASP A 213 11.79 -3.36 -9.82
C ASP A 213 11.88 -4.81 -10.33
N ALA A 214 11.10 -5.74 -9.75
CA ALA A 214 11.09 -7.13 -10.19
C ALA A 214 10.50 -7.32 -11.61
N VAL A 215 9.49 -6.52 -11.99
CA VAL A 215 8.95 -6.50 -13.35
C VAL A 215 10.00 -5.99 -14.34
N GLU A 216 10.67 -4.87 -14.02
CA GLU A 216 11.74 -4.29 -14.84
C GLU A 216 12.88 -5.29 -15.07
N ASP A 217 13.34 -5.95 -14.01
CA ASP A 217 14.40 -6.96 -14.10
C ASP A 217 13.95 -8.20 -14.88
N SER A 218 12.69 -8.63 -14.74
CA SER A 218 12.14 -9.76 -15.52
C SER A 218 12.08 -9.43 -17.01
N LEU A 219 11.66 -8.21 -17.37
CA LEU A 219 11.66 -7.73 -18.76
C LEU A 219 13.09 -7.69 -19.32
N TYR A 220 14.03 -7.14 -18.55
CA TYR A 220 15.43 -7.12 -18.95
C TYR A 220 15.98 -8.52 -19.22
N GLN A 221 15.72 -9.49 -18.33
CA GLN A 221 16.14 -10.88 -18.52
C GLN A 221 15.46 -11.55 -19.72
N ALA A 222 14.18 -11.27 -19.96
CA ALA A 222 13.47 -11.78 -21.14
C ALA A 222 14.08 -11.26 -22.45
N LEU A 223 14.47 -9.97 -22.51
CA LEU A 223 15.12 -9.39 -23.67
C LEU A 223 16.53 -9.95 -23.86
N LEU A 224 17.31 -10.13 -22.79
CA LEU A 224 18.67 -10.69 -22.84
C LEU A 224 18.71 -12.14 -23.30
N THR A 225 17.76 -12.96 -22.86
CA THR A 225 17.75 -14.40 -23.13
C THR A 225 17.10 -14.77 -24.45
N ASN A 226 16.44 -13.82 -25.12
CA ASN A 226 15.82 -14.04 -26.42
C ASN A 226 16.89 -14.24 -27.50
N THR A 227 16.85 -15.38 -28.19
CA THR A 227 17.83 -15.73 -29.24
C THR A 227 17.80 -14.80 -30.45
N ALA A 228 16.72 -14.03 -30.63
CA ALA A 228 16.59 -13.06 -31.70
C ALA A 228 17.09 -11.65 -31.30
N THR A 229 17.52 -11.45 -30.05
CA THR A 229 18.13 -10.20 -29.61
C THR A 229 19.56 -10.08 -30.13
N HIS A 230 19.84 -8.99 -30.83
CA HIS A 230 21.16 -8.66 -31.35
C HIS A 230 21.81 -7.56 -30.51
N ILE A 231 22.92 -7.87 -29.84
CA ILE A 231 23.72 -6.86 -29.13
C ILE A 231 24.76 -6.31 -30.10
N MET A 232 24.70 -5.00 -30.37
CA MET A 232 25.65 -4.33 -31.27
C MET A 232 26.74 -3.60 -30.49
N PRO A 233 27.97 -3.49 -31.00
CA PRO A 233 28.98 -2.59 -30.45
C PRO A 233 28.50 -1.13 -30.46
N PRO A 234 28.97 -0.29 -29.52
CA PRO A 234 28.58 1.11 -29.47
C PRO A 234 28.86 1.84 -30.80
N GLY A 235 27.81 2.39 -31.41
CA GLY A 235 27.90 3.14 -32.67
C GLY A 235 27.75 2.32 -33.95
N GLU A 236 27.61 0.99 -33.87
CA GLU A 236 27.26 0.14 -35.00
C GLU A 236 25.75 0.02 -35.17
N VAL A 237 25.30 0.03 -36.44
CA VAL A 237 23.88 -0.10 -36.82
C VAL A 237 23.73 -1.38 -37.63
N PRO A 238 22.65 -2.16 -37.45
CA PRO A 238 22.42 -3.35 -38.26
C PRO A 238 22.36 -3.02 -39.76
N PRO A 239 22.67 -3.99 -40.64
CA PRO A 239 22.43 -3.87 -42.07
C PRO A 239 21.03 -3.33 -42.37
N LYS A 240 20.92 -2.40 -43.34
CA LYS A 240 19.65 -1.76 -43.71
C LYS A 240 18.52 -2.74 -44.06
N GLU A 241 18.89 -3.93 -44.53
CA GLU A 241 17.97 -5.03 -44.84
C GLU A 241 17.23 -5.55 -43.60
N LEU A 242 17.91 -5.56 -42.44
CA LEU A 242 17.34 -5.99 -41.16
C LEU A 242 16.53 -4.89 -40.48
N THR A 243 16.67 -3.62 -40.86
CA THR A 243 15.92 -2.49 -40.30
C THR A 243 14.81 -1.99 -41.24
N ASN A 244 14.52 -2.72 -42.31
CA ASN A 244 13.55 -2.28 -43.32
C ASN A 244 12.11 -2.42 -42.81
N THR A 245 11.44 -1.30 -42.56
CA THR A 245 10.05 -1.25 -42.07
C THR A 245 9.01 -1.69 -43.09
N ASP A 246 9.39 -1.82 -44.37
CA ASP A 246 8.50 -2.30 -45.43
C ASP A 246 8.26 -3.82 -45.38
N ILE A 247 8.93 -4.54 -44.46
CA ILE A 247 8.72 -5.97 -44.22
C ILE A 247 7.40 -6.15 -43.43
N PRO A 248 6.36 -6.76 -44.03
CA PRO A 248 5.01 -6.83 -43.43
C PRO A 248 4.96 -7.65 -42.14
N ASP A 249 5.89 -8.59 -41.96
CA ASP A 249 5.84 -9.60 -40.90
C ASP A 249 6.41 -9.09 -39.55
N GLY A 250 6.83 -7.82 -39.47
CA GLY A 250 7.38 -7.25 -38.23
C GLY A 250 8.73 -7.85 -37.80
N GLY A 251 9.40 -8.59 -38.69
CA GLY A 251 10.71 -9.21 -38.46
C GLY A 251 11.90 -8.25 -38.53
N TYR A 252 11.66 -6.97 -38.84
CA TYR A 252 12.71 -5.96 -38.83
C TYR A 252 13.15 -5.64 -37.40
N LEU A 253 14.44 -5.42 -37.24
CA LEU A 253 15.07 -5.02 -36.00
C LEU A 253 14.75 -3.56 -35.71
N ILE A 254 14.22 -3.34 -34.51
CA ILE A 254 14.11 -2.03 -33.91
C ILE A 254 15.10 -1.92 -32.76
N ARG A 255 15.55 -0.70 -32.51
CA ARG A 255 16.17 -0.39 -31.23
C ARG A 255 15.07 -0.42 -30.18
N CYS A 256 15.38 -0.90 -28.98
CA CYS A 256 14.46 -0.82 -27.86
C CYS A 256 14.53 0.59 -27.25
N ASP A 257 14.15 1.59 -28.05
CA ASP A 257 14.03 2.99 -27.66
C ASP A 257 12.55 3.42 -27.68
N SER A 258 12.24 4.53 -27.02
CA SER A 258 10.88 5.08 -26.95
C SER A 258 9.85 4.16 -26.26
N LEU A 259 10.25 3.50 -25.15
CA LEU A 259 9.36 2.67 -24.33
C LEU A 259 8.14 3.47 -23.81
N ASP A 260 8.24 4.79 -23.74
CA ASP A 260 7.14 5.70 -23.43
C ASP A 260 5.95 5.57 -24.40
N ARG A 261 6.19 5.28 -25.68
CA ARG A 261 5.15 5.11 -26.70
C ARG A 261 4.44 3.75 -26.64
N GLU A 262 5.06 2.77 -25.99
CA GLU A 262 4.56 1.39 -25.87
C GLU A 262 3.87 1.14 -24.53
N GLY A 263 3.50 2.22 -23.81
CA GLY A 263 2.87 2.14 -22.49
C GLY A 263 3.82 1.72 -21.37
N LEU A 264 5.12 1.69 -21.64
CA LEU A 264 6.19 1.35 -20.69
C LEU A 264 6.99 2.56 -20.23
N GLU A 265 6.31 3.69 -20.15
CA GLU A 265 6.92 4.93 -19.72
C GLU A 265 7.59 4.79 -18.33
N LEU A 266 7.07 3.95 -17.42
CA LEU A 266 7.71 3.70 -16.12
C LEU A 266 9.15 3.16 -16.22
N PHE A 267 9.50 2.51 -17.33
CA PHE A 267 10.80 1.90 -17.60
C PHE A 267 11.62 2.66 -18.66
N SER A 268 11.13 3.82 -19.13
CA SER A 268 11.83 4.67 -20.08
C SER A 268 12.82 5.60 -19.41
N GLU A 269 13.78 6.13 -20.18
CA GLU A 269 14.77 7.10 -19.69
C GLU A 269 14.07 8.34 -19.12
N ARG A 270 12.97 8.76 -19.74
CA ARG A 270 12.16 9.90 -19.28
C ARG A 270 11.30 9.57 -18.09
N GLY A 271 10.64 8.41 -18.10
CA GLY A 271 9.66 8.10 -17.07
C GLY A 271 10.27 7.62 -15.76
N LYS A 272 11.57 7.29 -15.70
CA LYS A 272 12.26 7.09 -14.41
C LYS A 272 12.13 8.30 -13.48
N TYR A 273 12.03 9.52 -14.02
CA TYR A 273 11.81 10.74 -13.24
C TYR A 273 10.38 10.87 -12.70
N LEU A 274 9.39 10.32 -13.42
CA LEU A 274 7.97 10.29 -13.05
C LEU A 274 7.58 9.02 -12.27
N ALA A 275 8.48 8.03 -12.19
CA ALA A 275 8.24 6.76 -11.51
C ALA A 275 7.74 6.93 -10.07
N PRO A 276 8.23 7.89 -9.26
CA PRO A 276 7.70 8.07 -7.92
C PRO A 276 6.21 8.34 -7.85
N GLU A 277 5.71 9.27 -8.65
CA GLU A 277 4.29 9.63 -8.68
C GLU A 277 3.42 8.44 -9.10
N ARG A 278 3.91 7.62 -10.04
CA ARG A 278 3.21 6.43 -10.54
C ARG A 278 3.20 5.28 -9.54
N ILE A 279 4.31 5.04 -8.85
CA ILE A 279 4.40 4.01 -7.80
C ILE A 279 3.50 4.40 -6.61
N ILE A 280 3.49 5.68 -6.23
CA ILE A 280 2.55 6.21 -5.24
C ILE A 280 1.11 5.97 -5.68
N SER A 281 0.80 6.26 -6.94
CA SER A 281 -0.54 6.05 -7.48
C SER A 281 -0.95 4.58 -7.45
N LEU A 282 -0.04 3.65 -7.76
CA LEU A 282 -0.30 2.22 -7.62
C LEU A 282 -0.55 1.80 -6.17
N ALA A 283 0.19 2.35 -5.20
CA ALA A 283 -0.07 2.10 -3.77
C ALA A 283 -1.41 2.68 -3.30
N ALA A 284 -1.83 3.80 -3.90
CA ALA A 284 -3.04 4.53 -3.56
C ALA A 284 -4.34 3.84 -4.04
N LEU A 285 -4.25 2.84 -4.93
CA LEU A 285 -5.36 1.93 -5.29
C LEU A 285 -5.90 1.10 -4.11
N GLY A 286 -5.19 1.10 -2.97
CA GLY A 286 -5.63 0.50 -1.72
C GLY A 286 -5.02 -0.87 -1.43
N LEU A 287 -5.24 -1.36 -0.21
CA LEU A 287 -4.63 -2.57 0.33
C LEU A 287 -5.03 -3.83 -0.46
N GLY A 288 -6.26 -3.89 -0.97
CA GLY A 288 -6.72 -5.00 -1.80
C GLY A 288 -5.95 -5.11 -3.11
N PHE A 289 -5.80 -3.98 -3.79
CA PHE A 289 -5.03 -3.91 -5.03
C PHE A 289 -3.55 -4.26 -4.81
N VAL A 290 -2.91 -3.65 -3.81
CA VAL A 290 -1.48 -3.93 -3.52
C VAL A 290 -1.29 -5.41 -3.17
N HIS A 291 -2.22 -6.00 -2.41
CA HIS A 291 -2.16 -7.42 -2.08
C HIS A 291 -2.26 -8.30 -3.32
N HIS A 292 -3.21 -7.99 -4.21
CA HIS A 292 -3.34 -8.70 -5.48
C HIS A 292 -2.08 -8.55 -6.35
N LEU A 293 -1.56 -7.34 -6.51
CA LEU A 293 -0.34 -7.06 -7.26
C LEU A 293 0.84 -7.89 -6.75
N VAL A 294 1.04 -7.95 -5.44
CA VAL A 294 2.12 -8.73 -4.81
C VAL A 294 1.92 -10.24 -5.00
N LYS A 295 0.68 -10.74 -4.99
CA LYS A 295 0.38 -12.19 -5.12
C LYS A 295 0.28 -12.68 -6.56
N SER A 296 0.10 -11.78 -7.53
CA SER A 296 0.06 -12.12 -8.95
C SER A 296 1.39 -12.68 -9.46
N ASP A 297 1.31 -13.47 -10.52
CA ASP A 297 2.47 -13.93 -11.30
C ASP A 297 3.12 -12.77 -12.08
N ASN A 298 4.29 -13.00 -12.66
CA ASN A 298 5.05 -11.94 -13.33
C ASN A 298 4.32 -11.35 -14.54
N ASP A 299 3.63 -12.18 -15.33
CA ASP A 299 2.91 -11.73 -16.53
C ASP A 299 1.74 -10.82 -16.14
N LYS A 300 0.99 -11.19 -15.10
CA LYS A 300 -0.09 -10.34 -14.57
C LYS A 300 0.44 -9.07 -13.93
N ARG A 301 1.53 -9.13 -13.17
CA ARG A 301 2.16 -7.93 -12.58
C ARG A 301 2.54 -6.94 -13.66
N TYR A 302 3.14 -7.43 -14.75
CA TYR A 302 3.48 -6.62 -15.90
C TYR A 302 2.26 -5.89 -16.48
N LEU A 303 1.19 -6.63 -16.80
CA LEU A 303 -0.04 -6.06 -17.36
C LEU A 303 -0.71 -5.06 -16.39
N ILE A 304 -0.72 -5.36 -15.09
CA ILE A 304 -1.28 -4.46 -14.07
C ILE A 304 -0.49 -3.16 -14.01
N VAL A 305 0.85 -3.23 -13.92
CA VAL A 305 1.72 -2.05 -13.87
C VAL A 305 1.57 -1.22 -15.14
N GLN A 306 1.61 -1.85 -16.32
CA GLN A 306 1.46 -1.15 -17.60
C GLN A 306 0.13 -0.37 -17.69
N ARG A 307 -0.98 -0.96 -17.23
CA ARG A 307 -2.31 -0.34 -17.37
C ARG A 307 -2.62 0.69 -16.28
N LYS A 308 -2.16 0.46 -15.05
CA LYS A 308 -2.57 1.22 -13.85
C LYS A 308 -1.51 2.17 -13.31
N ALA A 309 -0.25 2.10 -13.77
CA ALA A 309 0.82 3.02 -13.34
C ALA A 309 0.69 4.41 -13.99
N ARG A 310 -0.43 5.08 -13.72
CA ARG A 310 -0.74 6.44 -14.15
C ARG A 310 -0.47 7.40 -13.00
N ARG A 311 -0.29 8.69 -13.33
CA ARG A 311 -0.22 9.73 -12.31
C ARG A 311 -1.64 10.01 -11.80
N GLY A 312 -1.83 9.96 -10.48
CA GLY A 312 -3.04 10.36 -9.80
C GLY A 312 -2.75 11.31 -8.65
N LEU A 313 -3.69 12.22 -8.39
CA LEU A 313 -3.66 13.09 -7.22
C LEU A 313 -3.94 12.27 -5.95
N PHE A 314 -3.10 12.40 -4.92
CA PHE A 314 -3.31 11.64 -3.69
C PHE A 314 -2.83 12.37 -2.42
N LEU A 315 -2.56 11.63 -1.35
CA LEU A 315 -2.14 12.17 -0.06
C LEU A 315 -0.94 13.13 -0.16
N PRO A 316 0.13 12.84 -0.92
CA PRO A 316 1.27 13.77 -1.05
C PRO A 316 0.83 15.14 -1.57
N ASP A 317 0.04 15.17 -2.64
CA ASP A 317 -0.46 16.42 -3.23
C ASP A 317 -1.48 17.12 -2.31
N THR A 318 -2.23 16.34 -1.52
CA THR A 318 -3.17 16.86 -0.52
C THR A 318 -2.44 17.58 0.61
N LEU A 319 -1.30 17.07 1.05
CA LEU A 319 -0.48 17.70 2.08
C LEU A 319 0.13 19.03 1.60
N ASP A 320 0.35 19.20 0.29
CA ASP A 320 0.76 20.48 -0.30
C ASP A 320 -0.34 21.55 -0.28
N ALA A 321 -1.60 21.18 0.00
CA ALA A 321 -2.70 22.12 0.22
C ALA A 321 -2.81 22.58 1.69
N ALA A 322 -2.03 22.00 2.60
CA ALA A 322 -2.08 22.36 4.00
C ALA A 322 -1.67 23.82 4.25
N PRO A 323 -2.32 24.52 5.20
CA PRO A 323 -1.96 25.89 5.53
C PRO A 323 -0.51 25.97 6.07
N SER A 324 0.20 27.03 5.68
CA SER A 324 1.65 27.17 5.93
C SER A 324 2.01 27.53 7.37
N THR A 325 1.03 27.88 8.21
CA THR A 325 1.23 28.39 9.56
C THR A 325 0.04 28.07 10.46
N ASP A 326 0.25 27.29 11.53
CA ASP A 326 -0.52 27.41 12.77
C ASP A 326 0.38 27.21 13.99
N SER A 327 -0.21 27.53 15.14
CA SER A 327 0.31 27.49 16.51
C SER A 327 1.28 26.35 16.82
N GLU A 328 2.34 26.71 17.52
CA GLU A 328 3.39 25.84 18.04
C GLU A 328 2.81 24.68 18.88
N ILE A 329 2.94 23.45 18.39
CA ILE A 329 2.56 22.26 19.16
C ILE A 329 3.66 21.99 20.21
N LYS A 330 3.40 22.34 21.47
CA LYS A 330 4.37 22.13 22.55
C LYS A 330 4.51 20.66 22.92
N THR A 331 5.76 20.22 23.10
CA THR A 331 6.08 18.88 23.61
C THR A 331 5.71 18.80 25.10
N PRO A 332 4.89 17.82 25.53
CA PRO A 332 4.56 17.61 26.94
C PRO A 332 5.78 17.33 27.83
N ASP A 333 5.79 17.86 29.05
CA ASP A 333 6.90 17.71 30.01
C ASP A 333 7.10 16.27 30.54
N LYS A 334 6.07 15.40 30.47
CA LYS A 334 6.13 14.01 30.97
C LYS A 334 5.41 13.02 30.05
N PHE A 335 6.13 11.99 29.61
CA PHE A 335 5.62 10.90 28.76
C PHE A 335 5.62 9.56 29.52
N ASN A 336 4.73 9.42 30.50
CA ASN A 336 4.69 8.23 31.34
C ASN A 336 3.54 7.27 31.01
N ASN A 337 2.52 7.69 30.26
CA ASN A 337 1.46 6.80 29.80
C ASN A 337 0.76 7.36 28.56
N ILE A 338 1.23 6.99 27.37
CA ILE A 338 0.58 7.40 26.12
C ILE A 338 -0.42 6.30 25.77
N GLY A 339 -1.72 6.62 25.85
CA GLY A 339 -2.79 5.77 25.32
C GLY A 339 -2.68 5.63 23.81
N VAL A 340 -3.46 4.73 23.22
CA VAL A 340 -3.49 4.56 21.75
C VAL A 340 -4.06 5.80 21.05
N ASP A 341 -4.90 6.56 21.73
CA ASP A 341 -5.62 7.79 21.33
C ASP A 341 -4.76 9.07 21.36
N ARG A 342 -3.47 8.98 21.69
CA ARG A 342 -2.58 10.13 21.84
C ARG A 342 -1.35 10.03 20.94
N PRO A 343 -0.67 11.14 20.60
CA PRO A 343 0.61 11.09 19.89
C PRO A 343 1.68 10.34 20.68
N ASN A 344 2.47 9.49 20.01
CA ASN A 344 3.56 8.74 20.65
C ASN A 344 4.81 9.61 20.86
N LEU A 345 5.81 9.06 21.57
CA LEU A 345 7.06 9.78 21.84
C LEU A 345 7.86 10.07 20.56
N GLY A 346 7.77 9.18 19.56
CA GLY A 346 8.48 9.33 18.30
C GLY A 346 7.99 10.54 17.50
N TRP A 347 6.69 10.77 17.46
CA TRP A 347 6.09 11.96 16.86
C TRP A 347 6.70 13.25 17.42
N PHE A 348 6.74 13.39 18.74
CA PHE A 348 7.28 14.61 19.36
C PHE A 348 8.78 14.77 19.16
N TRP A 349 9.55 13.68 19.26
CA TRP A 349 11.01 13.74 19.16
C TRP A 349 11.50 13.93 17.73
N PHE A 350 10.74 13.47 16.74
CA PHE A 350 11.17 13.41 15.35
C PHE A 350 10.24 14.14 14.38
N LYS A 351 9.30 14.98 14.84
CA LYS A 351 8.56 15.91 13.95
C LYS A 351 9.51 16.90 13.27
N ALA A 352 9.26 17.20 12.00
CA ALA A 352 10.18 17.93 11.12
C ALA A 352 10.62 19.27 11.72
N ARG A 353 9.65 20.11 12.10
CA ARG A 353 9.82 21.46 12.65
C ARG A 353 8.65 21.76 13.59
N GLU A 354 8.85 22.61 14.59
CA GLU A 354 7.79 23.02 15.51
C GLU A 354 6.67 23.83 14.83
N GLN A 355 6.97 24.43 13.68
CA GLN A 355 6.09 25.32 12.91
C GLN A 355 5.32 24.60 11.79
N HIS A 356 5.72 23.38 11.41
CA HIS A 356 5.00 22.60 10.41
C HIS A 356 4.03 21.65 11.13
N ILE A 357 2.74 21.90 10.94
CA ILE A 357 1.66 21.06 11.48
C ILE A 357 1.74 19.67 10.82
N TYR A 358 1.67 19.66 9.50
CA TYR A 358 1.79 18.47 8.67
C TYR A 358 3.19 18.35 8.08
N SER A 359 3.75 17.14 8.10
CA SER A 359 5.04 16.88 7.47
C SER A 359 4.83 16.62 5.98
N GLY A 360 5.62 17.27 5.13
CA GLY A 360 5.55 17.08 3.68
C GLY A 360 5.88 15.64 3.25
N TRP A 361 5.81 15.39 1.95
CA TRP A 361 6.06 14.07 1.35
C TRP A 361 7.26 14.06 0.38
N HIS A 362 8.12 15.08 0.44
CA HIS A 362 9.31 15.21 -0.38
C HIS A 362 10.49 14.37 0.16
N PRO A 363 11.10 13.50 -0.66
CA PRO A 363 12.10 12.51 -0.22
C PRO A 363 13.40 13.10 0.34
N THR A 364 13.83 14.26 -0.15
CA THR A 364 15.12 14.87 0.24
C THR A 364 15.05 15.74 1.50
N TYR A 365 13.85 16.15 1.93
CA TYR A 365 13.67 17.11 3.03
C TYR A 365 12.70 16.64 4.10
N ASP A 366 11.84 15.65 3.79
CA ASP A 366 10.80 15.19 4.70
C ASP A 366 11.13 13.85 5.37
N ASN A 367 10.21 13.43 6.24
CA ASN A 367 10.35 12.31 7.16
C ASN A 367 10.44 10.92 6.48
N TRP A 368 10.72 10.80 5.18
CA TRP A 368 10.71 9.51 4.45
C TRP A 368 11.46 8.40 5.18
N ARG A 369 12.71 8.65 5.60
CA ARG A 369 13.51 7.68 6.37
C ARG A 369 12.99 7.41 7.77
N LEU A 370 12.31 8.37 8.38
CA LEU A 370 11.65 8.18 9.68
C LEU A 370 10.40 7.31 9.51
N ARG A 371 9.62 7.56 8.45
CA ARG A 371 8.45 6.79 8.05
C ARG A 371 8.84 5.35 7.82
N GLU A 372 9.83 5.07 6.99
CA GLU A 372 10.41 3.73 6.75
C GLU A 372 10.73 2.95 8.05
N ARG A 373 11.09 3.67 9.11
CA ARG A 373 11.43 3.15 10.44
C ARG A 373 10.24 3.18 11.42
N ALA A 374 9.01 3.40 10.96
CA ALA A 374 7.80 3.34 11.77
C ALA A 374 7.81 4.23 13.03
N PHE A 375 8.46 5.40 12.98
CA PHE A 375 8.77 6.19 14.17
C PHE A 375 7.53 6.60 15.02
N VAL A 376 6.38 6.82 14.37
CA VAL A 376 5.10 7.18 15.03
C VAL A 376 4.34 6.00 15.62
N PHE A 377 4.81 4.77 15.40
CA PHE A 377 4.15 3.57 15.91
C PHE A 377 4.79 3.02 17.18
N TRP A 378 6.08 3.29 17.40
CA TRP A 378 6.82 2.70 18.52
C TRP A 378 6.36 3.18 19.89
N ASP A 379 6.35 2.25 20.85
CA ASP A 379 6.09 2.58 22.24
C ASP A 379 7.27 3.36 22.86
N PRO A 380 7.01 4.21 23.88
CA PRO A 380 8.05 4.96 24.57
C PRO A 380 9.16 4.07 25.14
N ARG A 381 8.83 2.85 25.59
CA ARG A 381 9.83 1.88 26.07
C ARG A 381 10.78 1.47 24.95
N ARG A 382 10.26 1.14 23.77
CA ARG A 382 11.06 0.75 22.61
C ARG A 382 11.95 1.90 22.16
N ILE A 383 11.38 3.10 22.03
CA ILE A 383 12.11 4.32 21.66
C ILE A 383 13.29 4.60 22.60
N ARG A 384 13.10 4.40 23.92
CA ARG A 384 14.16 4.63 24.93
C ARG A 384 15.18 3.50 25.03
N ASN A 385 14.75 2.26 24.85
CA ASN A 385 15.58 1.08 25.11
C ASN A 385 16.38 0.63 23.89
N LEU A 386 15.88 0.87 22.69
CA LEU A 386 16.63 0.56 21.47
C LEU A 386 17.73 1.62 21.32
N LYS A 387 18.91 1.33 21.88
CA LYS A 387 20.13 2.16 21.78
C LYS A 387 20.52 2.53 20.33
N GLY A 388 19.92 1.89 19.31
CA GLY A 388 20.04 2.25 17.90
C GLY A 388 19.00 3.25 17.40
N LEU A 389 17.75 3.25 17.89
CA LEU A 389 16.68 4.14 17.42
C LEU A 389 17.10 5.61 17.58
N TYR A 390 17.46 6.02 18.80
CA TYR A 390 17.81 7.41 19.08
C TYR A 390 19.05 7.92 18.33
N ALA A 391 20.02 7.05 18.03
CA ALA A 391 21.22 7.41 17.28
C ALA A 391 21.01 7.44 15.75
N GLN A 392 20.08 6.63 15.24
CA GLN A 392 19.81 6.53 13.81
C GLN A 392 18.79 7.57 13.30
N PHE A 393 17.80 7.96 14.10
CA PHE A 393 16.77 8.91 13.66
C PHE A 393 17.27 10.34 13.35
N PRO A 394 18.17 10.97 14.14
CA PRO A 394 18.71 12.29 13.81
C PRO A 394 19.56 12.30 12.54
N ASN A 395 20.22 11.17 12.22
CA ASN A 395 21.03 10.98 11.02
C ASN A 395 20.19 10.56 9.80
N ALA A 396 19.03 9.93 10.03
CA ALA A 396 18.11 9.50 8.98
C ALA A 396 17.62 10.68 8.10
N ARG A 397 17.55 11.90 8.64
CA ARG A 397 17.22 13.11 7.86
C ARG A 397 18.36 13.63 6.97
N LYS A 398 19.60 13.19 7.20
CA LYS A 398 20.80 13.75 6.54
C LYS A 398 21.42 12.82 5.49
N GLY A 399 20.83 11.64 5.24
CA GLY A 399 21.33 10.66 4.28
C GLY A 399 20.89 10.93 2.85
N ARG A 400 21.60 10.35 1.86
CA ARG A 400 21.09 10.26 0.48
C ARG A 400 19.75 9.51 0.46
N VAL A 401 18.90 9.89 -0.48
CA VAL A 401 17.61 9.26 -0.72
C VAL A 401 17.85 7.85 -1.28
N ASP A 402 17.43 6.82 -0.55
CA ASP A 402 17.27 5.45 -1.08
C ASP A 402 15.75 5.17 -1.21
N GLY A 403 15.37 4.18 -2.03
CA GLY A 403 13.97 3.82 -2.33
C GLY A 403 13.48 4.45 -3.64
N VAL A 404 12.16 4.64 -3.77
CA VAL A 404 11.48 5.03 -5.03
C VAL A 404 12.15 6.18 -5.79
N TYR A 405 12.66 7.17 -5.06
CA TYR A 405 13.30 8.35 -5.64
C TYR A 405 14.78 8.15 -6.00
N ALA A 406 15.41 7.07 -5.52
CA ALA A 406 16.72 6.64 -5.98
C ALA A 406 16.70 6.10 -7.42
N ARG A 407 15.53 5.69 -7.94
CA ARG A 407 15.35 5.32 -9.35
C ARG A 407 15.83 6.41 -10.31
N TRP A 408 15.80 7.69 -9.91
CA TRP A 408 16.37 8.79 -10.70
C TRP A 408 17.87 8.64 -11.01
N SER A 409 18.60 7.92 -10.15
CA SER A 409 20.04 7.72 -10.28
C SER A 409 20.42 6.33 -10.78
N ARG A 410 19.44 5.43 -10.96
CA ARG A 410 19.65 4.11 -11.56
C ARG A 410 19.49 4.21 -13.08
N GLU A 411 20.15 3.29 -13.79
CA GLU A 411 19.89 3.07 -15.21
C GLU A 411 18.50 2.47 -15.36
N SER A 412 17.66 3.10 -16.19
CA SER A 412 16.37 2.56 -16.63
C SER A 412 16.55 1.34 -17.53
N LEU A 413 15.48 0.56 -17.71
CA LEU A 413 15.44 -0.52 -18.69
C LEU A 413 15.92 -0.04 -20.07
N GLU A 414 15.39 1.08 -20.56
CA GLU A 414 15.75 1.68 -21.85
C GLU A 414 17.26 1.99 -21.95
N GLU A 415 17.86 2.56 -20.91
CA GLU A 415 19.30 2.80 -20.85
C GLU A 415 20.09 1.47 -20.87
N ARG A 416 19.64 0.47 -20.10
CA ARG A 416 20.27 -0.87 -20.01
C ARG A 416 20.20 -1.67 -21.30
N VAL A 417 19.20 -1.42 -22.16
CA VAL A 417 19.01 -2.11 -23.45
C VAL A 417 19.35 -1.23 -24.64
N SER A 418 19.98 -0.08 -24.41
CA SER A 418 20.25 0.92 -25.45
C SER A 418 21.15 0.40 -26.59
N ASP A 419 21.94 -0.64 -26.36
CA ASP A 419 22.79 -1.30 -27.37
C ASP A 419 22.14 -2.55 -28.00
N MET A 420 20.88 -2.85 -27.65
CA MET A 420 20.13 -4.01 -28.14
C MET A 420 19.24 -3.66 -29.34
N TRP A 421 19.27 -4.54 -30.34
CA TRP A 421 18.41 -4.52 -31.51
C TRP A 421 17.56 -5.79 -31.54
N ILE A 422 16.24 -5.63 -31.58
CA ILE A 422 15.28 -6.72 -31.35
C ILE A 422 14.21 -6.68 -32.45
N PRO A 423 13.78 -7.82 -33.01
CA PRO A 423 12.68 -7.84 -33.95
C PRO A 423 11.42 -7.19 -33.36
N LYS A 424 10.74 -6.31 -34.12
CA LYS A 424 9.53 -5.62 -33.63
C LYS A 424 8.46 -6.61 -33.16
N ILE A 425 8.32 -7.76 -33.81
CA ILE A 425 7.40 -8.81 -33.40
C ILE A 425 7.71 -9.36 -32.00
N VAL A 426 8.99 -9.58 -31.68
CA VAL A 426 9.43 -10.07 -30.37
C VAL A 426 9.20 -9.01 -29.29
N VAL A 427 9.48 -7.74 -29.61
CA VAL A 427 9.14 -6.64 -28.71
C VAL A 427 7.63 -6.63 -28.44
N ASN A 428 6.79 -6.72 -29.47
CA ASN A 428 5.33 -6.74 -29.28
C ASN A 428 4.87 -7.97 -28.47
N GLU A 429 5.45 -9.16 -28.67
CA GLU A 429 5.14 -10.37 -27.90
C GLU A 429 5.49 -10.21 -26.42
N ILE A 430 6.69 -9.70 -26.12
CA ILE A 430 7.16 -9.46 -24.75
C ILE A 430 6.36 -8.32 -24.10
N LEU A 431 6.05 -7.26 -24.86
CA LEU A 431 5.43 -6.04 -24.34
C LEU A 431 3.90 -6.08 -24.26
N HIS A 432 3.23 -6.93 -25.02
CA HIS A 432 1.77 -7.01 -24.95
C HIS A 432 1.28 -8.29 -24.27
N GLY A 433 2.12 -9.31 -24.16
CA GLY A 433 1.76 -10.59 -23.55
C GLY A 433 0.60 -11.28 -24.28
N SER A 434 0.45 -12.58 -24.08
CA SER A 434 -0.69 -13.35 -24.60
C SER A 434 -1.90 -13.39 -23.65
N GLY A 435 -1.88 -12.61 -22.57
CA GLY A 435 -2.82 -12.70 -21.46
C GLY A 435 -3.89 -11.61 -21.46
N GLU A 436 -5.16 -12.03 -21.45
CA GLU A 436 -6.27 -11.15 -21.08
C GLU A 436 -6.29 -10.98 -19.55
N LEU A 437 -6.26 -9.73 -19.07
CA LEU A 437 -6.62 -9.44 -17.68
C LEU A 437 -8.13 -9.66 -17.51
N PRO A 438 -8.60 -10.13 -16.33
CA PRO A 438 -10.02 -10.11 -16.01
C PRO A 438 -10.57 -8.68 -16.17
N PRO A 439 -11.85 -8.53 -16.55
CA PRO A 439 -12.47 -7.21 -16.65
C PRO A 439 -12.34 -6.43 -15.34
N ASP A 440 -12.21 -5.11 -15.43
CA ASP A 440 -12.22 -4.16 -14.30
C ASP A 440 -13.52 -4.37 -13.49
N GLY A 441 -13.50 -5.28 -12.52
CA GLY A 441 -14.70 -5.76 -11.84
C GLY A 441 -14.49 -6.97 -10.92
N GLU A 442 -13.37 -7.67 -10.99
CA GLU A 442 -13.03 -8.65 -9.95
C GLU A 442 -12.72 -7.96 -8.62
N ASP A 443 -13.29 -8.48 -7.52
CA ASP A 443 -13.04 -8.01 -6.16
C ASP A 443 -11.56 -8.21 -5.77
N TYR A 444 -10.74 -7.16 -5.92
CA TYR A 444 -9.34 -7.17 -5.46
C TYR A 444 -9.20 -7.20 -3.93
#